data_AF-A0A497AW18-F1
#
_entry.id   AF-A0A497AW18-F1
#
_cell.length_a   1.000
_cell.length_b   1.000
_cell.length_c   1.000
_cell.angle_alpha   90.00
_cell.angle_beta   90.00
_cell.angle_gamma   90.00
#
_symmetry.space_group_name_H-M   'P 1'
#
loop_
_entity.id
_entity.type
_entity.pdbx_description
1 polymer ?
#
loop_
_entity_poly.entity_id
_entity_poly.type
_entity_poly.pdbx_seq_one_letter_code
_entity_poly.pdbx_strand_id
1 'polypeptide(L)'
;LYPEVLRCLGCGACTKACPQDIDVRNYMAAGMRGDIAALADISFDCIMCGLCAVRCPAEEAQYNIAILARRLYGRYLTPRSQHLQARLGELEEGKFDAEMAELKKLSKEDLVAQYKARDIEPK
;
A
#
# COMPACT_ATOMS: atom_id res chain seq x y z
N LEU A 1 15.35 13.13 9.75
CA LEU A 1 14.78 12.47 8.56
C LEU A 1 15.94 12.23 7.60
N TYR A 2 16.14 10.98 7.15
CA TYR A 2 17.26 10.45 6.35
C TYR A 2 18.08 11.47 5.51
N PRO A 3 19.01 12.26 6.10
CA PRO A 3 19.86 13.16 5.30
C PRO A 3 20.81 12.40 4.36
N GLU A 4 21.08 11.14 4.69
CA GLU A 4 21.91 10.24 3.90
C GLU A 4 21.36 9.98 2.49
N VAL A 5 20.08 10.26 2.21
CA VAL A 5 19.51 10.14 0.85
C VAL A 5 20.28 10.96 -0.18
N LEU A 6 20.95 12.05 0.25
CA LEU A 6 21.78 12.89 -0.61
C LEU A 6 23.15 12.25 -0.95
N ARG A 7 23.50 11.13 -0.31
CA ARG A 7 24.69 10.32 -0.65
C ARG A 7 24.43 9.37 -1.81
N CYS A 8 23.19 9.23 -2.26
CA CYS A 8 22.82 8.33 -3.34
C CYS A 8 23.61 8.65 -4.62
N LEU A 9 24.31 7.65 -5.15
CA LEU A 9 25.13 7.79 -6.37
C LEU A 9 24.32 7.62 -7.68
N GLY A 10 23.04 7.23 -7.59
CA GLY A 10 22.22 6.95 -8.77
C GLY A 10 22.67 5.73 -9.60
N CYS A 11 23.49 4.83 -9.04
CA CYS A 11 24.13 3.74 -9.79
C CYS A 11 23.19 2.62 -10.30
N GLY A 12 21.98 2.47 -9.74
CA GLY A 12 21.00 1.47 -10.19
C GLY A 12 21.21 0.03 -9.69
N ALA A 13 22.24 -0.24 -8.90
CA ALA A 13 22.48 -1.58 -8.34
C ALA A 13 21.29 -2.10 -7.51
N CYS A 14 20.64 -1.21 -6.77
CA CYS A 14 19.45 -1.48 -5.99
C CYS A 14 18.21 -1.84 -6.84
N THR A 15 18.01 -1.17 -7.98
CA THR A 15 16.93 -1.49 -8.94
C THR A 15 17.13 -2.91 -9.49
N LYS A 16 18.33 -3.23 -9.94
CA LYS A 16 18.65 -4.58 -10.46
C LYS A 16 18.51 -5.68 -9.41
N ALA A 17 18.68 -5.35 -8.14
CA ALA A 17 18.57 -6.30 -7.03
C ALA A 17 17.13 -6.51 -6.54
N CYS A 18 16.17 -5.68 -6.98
CA CYS A 18 14.82 -5.73 -6.46
C CYS A 18 14.05 -6.93 -7.05
N PRO A 19 13.55 -7.87 -6.23
CA PRO A 19 12.77 -9.01 -6.72
C PRO A 19 11.32 -8.65 -7.06
N GLN A 20 10.95 -7.38 -6.92
CA GLN A 20 9.63 -6.84 -7.30
C GLN A 20 9.74 -5.91 -8.51
N ASP A 21 10.90 -5.90 -9.19
CA ASP A 21 11.18 -5.07 -10.36
C ASP A 21 10.93 -3.56 -10.14
N ILE A 22 11.02 -3.10 -8.88
CA ILE A 22 10.84 -1.69 -8.52
C ILE A 22 12.05 -0.89 -9.00
N ASP A 23 11.82 0.27 -9.62
CA ASP A 23 12.88 1.23 -9.92
C ASP A 23 13.33 1.98 -8.67
N VAL A 24 14.12 1.28 -7.84
CA VAL A 24 14.64 1.78 -6.56
C VAL A 24 15.44 3.06 -6.75
N ARG A 25 16.29 3.10 -7.77
CA ARG A 25 17.08 4.28 -8.13
C ARG A 25 16.18 5.49 -8.38
N ASN A 26 15.05 5.31 -9.08
CA ASN A 26 14.17 6.43 -9.39
C ASN A 26 13.41 6.94 -8.15
N TYR A 27 12.94 6.07 -7.26
CA TYR A 27 12.33 6.57 -6.02
C TYR A 27 13.35 7.24 -5.10
N MET A 28 14.62 6.79 -5.11
CA MET A 28 15.69 7.49 -4.38
C MET A 28 15.93 8.89 -4.95
N ALA A 29 15.93 9.03 -6.28
CA ALA A 29 16.02 10.34 -6.93
C ALA A 29 14.81 11.24 -6.60
N ALA A 30 13.60 10.68 -6.48
CA ALA A 30 12.44 11.41 -5.98
C ALA A 30 12.65 11.89 -4.53
N GLY A 31 13.22 11.04 -3.67
CA GLY A 31 13.59 11.38 -2.29
C GLY A 31 14.58 12.53 -2.19
N MET A 32 15.61 12.56 -3.05
CA MET A 32 16.56 13.66 -3.11
C MET A 32 15.90 15.00 -3.49
N ARG A 33 14.83 14.97 -4.29
CA ARG A 33 14.05 16.17 -4.65
C ARG A 33 12.97 16.54 -3.63
N GLY A 34 12.77 15.71 -2.60
CA GLY A 34 11.66 15.86 -1.66
C GLY A 34 10.29 15.52 -2.23
N ASP A 35 10.23 14.82 -3.37
CA ASP A 35 8.97 14.40 -4.01
C ASP A 35 8.42 13.15 -3.31
N ILE A 36 7.70 13.38 -2.22
CA ILE A 36 7.11 12.34 -1.37
C ILE A 36 6.07 11.52 -2.15
N ALA A 37 5.31 12.16 -3.04
CA ALA A 37 4.25 11.50 -3.79
C ALA A 37 4.82 10.49 -4.78
N ALA A 38 5.76 10.91 -5.62
CA ALA A 38 6.41 10.00 -6.56
C ALA A 38 7.19 8.89 -5.84
N LEU A 39 7.87 9.21 -4.72
CA LEU A 39 8.58 8.20 -3.94
C LEU A 39 7.62 7.14 -3.39
N ALA A 40 6.49 7.57 -2.83
CA ALA A 40 5.48 6.67 -2.26
C ALA A 40 4.87 5.77 -3.33
N ASP A 41 4.56 6.31 -4.49
CA ASP A 41 3.97 5.61 -5.63
C ASP A 41 4.92 4.56 -6.22
N ILE A 42 6.14 4.96 -6.61
CA ILE A 42 7.13 4.04 -7.19
C ILE A 42 7.49 2.91 -6.21
N SER A 43 7.49 3.20 -4.91
CA SER A 43 7.85 2.21 -3.89
C SER A 43 6.66 1.45 -3.29
N PHE A 44 5.46 1.57 -3.86
CA PHE A 44 4.23 1.04 -3.27
C PHE A 44 4.31 -0.48 -3.01
N ASP A 45 4.78 -1.25 -4.00
CA ASP A 45 4.90 -2.71 -3.93
C ASP A 45 6.13 -3.20 -3.15
N CYS A 46 6.85 -2.30 -2.47
CA CYS A 46 8.04 -2.66 -1.72
C CYS A 46 7.71 -3.55 -0.51
N ILE A 47 8.07 -4.84 -0.61
CA ILE A 47 7.97 -5.83 0.48
C ILE A 47 9.03 -5.68 1.58
N MET A 48 9.87 -4.64 1.51
CA MET A 48 10.93 -4.33 2.48
C MET A 48 11.94 -5.47 2.76
N CYS A 49 12.28 -6.27 1.75
CA CYS A 49 13.22 -7.39 1.91
C CYS A 49 14.68 -6.98 2.16
N GLY A 50 15.05 -5.70 1.95
CA GLY A 50 16.40 -5.18 2.23
C GLY A 50 17.48 -5.48 1.18
N LEU A 51 17.19 -6.21 0.10
CA LEU A 51 18.18 -6.56 -0.94
C LEU A 51 18.82 -5.34 -1.62
N CYS A 52 18.09 -4.23 -1.72
CA CYS A 52 18.62 -2.96 -2.24
C CYS A 52 19.75 -2.40 -1.37
N ALA A 53 19.63 -2.52 -0.05
CA ALA A 53 20.61 -2.00 0.90
C ALA A 53 21.90 -2.83 0.85
N VAL A 54 21.80 -4.16 0.76
CA VAL A 54 22.95 -5.07 0.64
C VAL A 54 23.81 -4.78 -0.60
N ARG A 55 23.21 -4.25 -1.67
CA ARG A 55 23.90 -3.90 -2.92
C ARG A 55 24.33 -2.44 -2.99
N CYS A 56 24.03 -1.63 -1.97
CA CYS A 56 24.27 -0.20 -2.02
C CYS A 56 25.72 0.14 -1.64
N PRO A 57 26.53 0.71 -2.56
CA PRO A 57 27.88 1.16 -2.21
C PRO A 57 27.91 2.39 -1.28
N ALA A 58 26.79 3.10 -1.16
CA ALA A 58 26.63 4.23 -0.25
C ALA A 58 26.03 3.83 1.12
N GLU A 59 25.85 2.53 1.35
CA GLU A 59 25.33 1.96 2.60
C GLU A 59 23.95 2.52 3.02
N GLU A 60 23.14 2.93 2.05
CA GLU A 60 21.80 3.49 2.30
C GLU A 60 20.77 2.38 2.55
N ALA A 61 19.82 2.63 3.46
CA ALA A 61 18.66 1.77 3.69
C ALA A 61 17.45 2.28 2.88
N GLN A 62 17.43 2.05 1.56
CA GLN A 62 16.42 2.64 0.65
C GLN A 62 14.98 2.26 1.03
N TYR A 63 14.75 1.03 1.49
CA TYR A 63 13.43 0.56 1.93
C TYR A 63 12.90 1.34 3.15
N ASN A 64 13.79 1.80 4.03
CA ASN A 64 13.44 2.62 5.20
C ASN A 64 13.10 4.08 4.81
N ILE A 65 13.79 4.60 3.81
CA ILE A 65 13.45 5.89 3.19
C ILE A 65 12.08 5.78 2.50
N ALA A 66 11.85 4.66 1.80
CA ALA A 66 10.62 4.37 1.08
C ALA A 66 9.38 4.27 2.00
N ILE A 67 9.47 3.50 3.09
CA ILE A 67 8.35 3.36 4.03
C ILE A 67 7.99 4.69 4.71
N LEU A 68 8.98 5.53 4.97
CA LEU A 68 8.72 6.88 5.50
C LEU A 68 7.89 7.70 4.52
N ALA A 69 8.26 7.74 3.24
CA ALA A 69 7.49 8.47 2.23
C ALA A 69 6.06 7.92 2.09
N ARG A 70 5.88 6.59 2.06
CA ARG A 70 4.54 5.98 2.04
C ARG A 70 3.69 6.36 3.25
N ARG A 71 4.29 6.42 4.45
CA ARG A 71 3.61 6.88 5.67
C ARG A 71 3.25 8.37 5.61
N LEU A 72 4.15 9.22 5.14
CA LEU A 72 3.89 10.65 4.97
C LEU A 72 2.78 10.88 3.93
N TYR A 73 2.85 10.19 2.80
CA TYR A 73 1.82 10.23 1.76
C TYR A 73 0.46 9.80 2.32
N GLY A 74 0.39 8.64 2.98
CA GLY A 74 -0.84 8.14 3.57
C GLY A 74 -1.42 9.02 4.69
N ARG A 75 -0.57 9.73 5.45
CA ARG A 75 -1.02 10.59 6.55
C ARG A 75 -1.45 11.98 6.10
N TYR A 76 -0.77 12.55 5.12
CA TYR A 76 -0.84 13.99 4.79
C TYR A 76 -1.26 14.30 3.35
N LEU A 77 -1.04 13.40 2.38
CA LEU A 77 -1.26 13.71 0.96
C LEU A 77 -2.44 12.94 0.35
N THR A 78 -2.67 11.70 0.78
CA THR A 78 -3.74 10.88 0.20
C THR A 78 -5.13 11.44 0.52
N PRO A 79 -6.03 11.58 -0.47
CA PRO A 79 -7.41 11.99 -0.21
C PRO A 79 -8.14 10.90 0.59
N ARG A 80 -9.09 11.33 1.43
CA ARG A 80 -9.96 10.39 2.13
C ARG A 80 -10.95 9.77 1.15
N SER A 81 -11.10 8.44 1.21
CA SER A 81 -12.05 7.71 0.37
C SER A 81 -13.49 8.12 0.70
N GLN A 82 -14.20 8.67 -0.28
CA GLN A 82 -15.63 8.97 -0.16
C GLN A 82 -16.47 7.70 -0.02
N HIS A 83 -16.06 6.60 -0.67
CA HIS A 83 -16.70 5.30 -0.50
C HIS A 83 -16.64 4.81 0.95
N LEU A 84 -15.50 5.02 1.63
CA LEU A 84 -15.37 4.68 3.04
C LEU A 84 -16.32 5.53 3.90
N GLN A 85 -16.39 6.83 3.65
CA GLN A 85 -17.31 7.72 4.38
C GLN A 85 -18.77 7.31 4.20
N ALA A 86 -19.18 7.01 2.97
CA ALA A 86 -20.52 6.52 2.69
C ALA A 86 -20.79 5.19 3.43
N ARG A 87 -19.85 4.24 3.40
CA ARG A 87 -19.99 2.96 4.11
C ARG A 87 -20.07 3.12 5.62
N LEU A 88 -19.33 4.06 6.20
CA LEU A 88 -19.43 4.36 7.63
C LEU A 88 -20.82 4.90 8.00
N GLY A 89 -21.37 5.82 7.20
CA GLY A 89 -22.74 6.30 7.39
C GLY A 89 -23.78 5.17 7.30
N GLU A 90 -23.68 4.29 6.30
CA GLU A 90 -24.58 3.13 6.18
C GLU A 90 -24.51 2.18 7.39
N LEU A 91 -23.33 2.03 8.01
CA LEU A 91 -23.16 1.24 9.22
C LEU A 91 -23.75 1.94 10.45
N GLU A 92 -23.55 3.24 10.59
CA GLU A 92 -24.13 4.05 11.68
C GLU A 92 -25.67 4.06 11.61
N GLU A 93 -26.23 4.05 10.40
CA GLU A 93 -27.67 3.94 10.15
C GLU A 93 -28.23 2.53 10.37
N GLY A 94 -27.38 1.53 10.59
CA GLY A 94 -27.80 0.13 10.76
C GLY A 94 -28.37 -0.49 9.47
N LYS A 95 -28.02 0.05 8.30
CA LYS A 95 -28.60 -0.31 7.00
C LYS A 95 -28.59 -1.81 6.71
N PHE A 96 -27.59 -2.53 7.22
CA PHE A 96 -27.39 -3.96 6.99
C PHE A 96 -27.69 -4.83 8.21
N ASP A 97 -28.20 -4.28 9.32
CA ASP A 97 -28.38 -5.02 10.56
C ASP A 97 -29.37 -6.18 10.42
N ALA A 98 -30.48 -5.95 9.72
CA ALA A 98 -31.49 -6.97 9.48
C ALA A 98 -30.93 -8.12 8.61
N GLU A 99 -30.27 -7.79 7.50
CA GLU A 99 -29.65 -8.79 6.62
C GLU A 99 -28.58 -9.60 7.37
N MET A 100 -27.75 -8.93 8.18
CA MET A 100 -26.74 -9.59 9.02
C MET A 100 -27.36 -10.48 10.10
N ALA A 101 -28.49 -10.08 10.69
CA ALA A 101 -29.21 -10.89 11.67
C ALA A 101 -29.79 -12.16 11.04
N GLU A 102 -30.31 -12.07 9.82
CA GLU A 102 -30.80 -13.24 9.08
C GLU A 102 -29.65 -14.18 8.70
N LEU A 103 -28.54 -13.65 8.17
CA LEU A 103 -27.36 -14.47 7.86
C LEU A 103 -26.83 -15.23 9.08
N LYS A 104 -26.86 -14.63 10.27
CA LYS A 104 -26.42 -15.28 11.52
C LYS A 104 -27.32 -16.44 11.98
N LYS A 105 -28.58 -16.49 11.54
CA LYS A 105 -29.52 -17.56 11.89
C LYS A 105 -29.40 -18.78 10.97
N LEU A 106 -28.79 -18.62 9.80
CA LEU A 106 -28.66 -19.69 8.81
C LEU A 106 -27.71 -20.79 9.28
N SER A 107 -28.01 -22.02 8.87
CA SER A 107 -27.08 -23.14 9.03
C SER A 107 -25.84 -22.95 8.17
N LYS A 108 -24.78 -23.72 8.45
CA LYS A 108 -23.58 -23.70 7.61
C LYS A 108 -23.91 -24.15 6.18
N GLU A 109 -24.76 -25.15 6.03
CA GLU A 109 -25.21 -25.67 4.75
C GLU A 109 -25.91 -24.58 3.92
N ASP A 110 -26.81 -23.82 4.55
CA ASP A 110 -27.55 -22.74 3.90
C ASP A 110 -26.64 -21.55 3.53
N LEU A 111 -25.72 -21.16 4.43
CA LEU A 111 -24.73 -20.12 4.15
C LEU A 111 -23.85 -20.47 2.95
N VAL A 112 -23.41 -21.73 2.85
CA VAL A 112 -22.60 -22.21 1.72
C VAL A 112 -23.41 -22.19 0.42
N ALA A 113 -24.67 -22.59 0.46
CA ALA A 113 -25.56 -22.54 -0.71
C ALA A 113 -25.75 -21.09 -1.19
N GLN A 114 -26.05 -20.17 -0.28
CA GLN A 114 -26.23 -18.75 -0.60
C GLN A 114 -24.93 -18.11 -1.13
N TYR A 115 -23.77 -18.41 -0.52
CA TYR A 115 -22.47 -17.93 -1.01
C TYR A 115 -22.18 -18.40 -2.43
N LYS A 116 -22.51 -19.66 -2.77
CA LYS A 116 -22.33 -20.21 -4.12
C LYS A 116 -23.29 -19.60 -5.15
N ALA A 117 -24.49 -19.21 -4.72
CA ALA A 117 -25.51 -18.61 -5.57
C ALA A 117 -25.31 -17.10 -5.79
N ARG A 118 -24.37 -16.46 -5.07
CA ARG A 118 -24.11 -15.03 -5.21
C ARG A 118 -23.60 -14.71 -6.62
N ASP A 119 -23.97 -13.53 -7.10
CA ASP A 119 -23.32 -12.96 -8.28
C ASP A 119 -21.91 -12.47 -7.90
N ILE A 120 -20.88 -12.97 -8.60
CA ILE A 120 -19.48 -12.66 -8.29
C ILE A 120 -19.08 -11.31 -8.93
N GLU A 121 -19.68 -10.97 -10.08
CA GLU A 121 -19.48 -9.71 -10.77
C GLU A 121 -20.84 -9.13 -11.16
N PRO A 122 -21.33 -8.08 -10.47
CA PRO A 122 -22.56 -7.44 -10.90
C PRO A 122 -22.38 -6.88 -12.31
N LYS A 123 -23.31 -7.23 -13.22
CA LYS A 123 -23.40 -6.64 -14.57
C LYS A 123 -23.60 -5.13 -14.53
#